data_AF-A0AAV4GWC1-F1
#
_entry.id   AF-A0AAV4GWC1-F1
#
_cell.length_a   1.000
_cell.length_b   1.000
_cell.length_c   1.000
_cell.angle_alpha   90.00
_cell.angle_beta   90.00
_cell.angle_gamma   90.00
#
_symmetry.space_group_name_H-M   'P 1'
#
loop_
_entity.id
_entity.type
_entity.pdbx_description
1 polymer ?
#
loop_
_entity_poly.entity_id
_entity_poly.type
_entity_poly.pdbx_seq_one_letter_code
_entity_poly.pdbx_strand_id
1 'polypeptide(L)'
;MASAAVNIPNMKTAIESGVFPGKLAKGRTEFVFPTLACGSSHGATLLWTVYVRLLPSEGGSYAPIADAMLDKPTNALEGYKAEITVESLQEGGKVRDSVPTYVCAGKNLGKKNATNCLTQALRDALGLYNKQRRRGAAPAAKNAEAGKSAETGDSGFDASPPPMLVKKLGGSCGATLKPADFAAGVTVQRKLNGVHFVVYARKSFEKERPLVRYSRTGTEYPGQDHIAAEMLPMFAITPPIEPGKYGTPATAATERDRRILAAYGAGPDAGDPAPYFDGELYVHGRALNWISGQARRSDDEGVLEFHVFDVFFPHAKAVGHDMASRHRQAYLDAFFAKAGEAKLAHPHIFRVENHSAKSAGDLDGLAKQFLAEGYEGAIARKDSAGYRYGYNNYHATNVLKLKPKYDAEFTVVGFTQGSRGKDVGAVIWVCAVPGAPRGTTFNVVPKDMEYKTRYALFRCLSQKVPESVGGAAGITRFERDVKGLPLTVEYAELSAKTGKPLQAKALAFRTYETGPEKDPIRKLLSECGKL
;
A
#
# COMPACT_ATOMS: atom_id res chain seq x y z
N MET A 1 -7.63 -6.26 -15.18
CA MET A 1 -8.23 -7.47 -14.58
C MET A 1 -7.97 -7.53 -13.07
N ALA A 2 -8.97 -7.27 -12.22
CA ALA A 2 -8.96 -7.77 -10.84
C ALA A 2 -8.69 -9.28 -10.91
N SER A 3 -7.96 -9.89 -9.97
CA SER A 3 -7.80 -11.34 -10.01
C SER A 3 -9.21 -11.92 -10.05
N ALA A 4 -9.59 -12.60 -11.13
CA ALA A 4 -10.77 -13.45 -11.08
C ALA A 4 -10.57 -14.25 -9.79
N ALA A 5 -11.44 -14.04 -8.80
CA ALA A 5 -11.37 -14.82 -7.58
C ALA A 5 -11.48 -16.24 -8.09
N VAL A 6 -10.38 -17.01 -8.03
CA VAL A 6 -10.38 -18.37 -8.56
C VAL A 6 -11.53 -19.04 -7.84
N ASN A 7 -12.61 -19.29 -8.58
CA ASN A 7 -13.79 -19.89 -7.99
C ASN A 7 -13.34 -21.33 -7.74
N ILE A 8 -13.05 -21.63 -6.48
CA ILE A 8 -12.63 -22.96 -6.04
C ILE A 8 -13.90 -23.62 -5.49
N PRO A 9 -14.70 -24.30 -6.33
CA PRO A 9 -15.92 -24.95 -5.89
C PRO A 9 -15.62 -26.08 -4.90
N ASN A 10 -14.52 -26.82 -5.13
CA ASN A 10 -14.04 -27.88 -4.27
C ASN A 10 -12.51 -27.75 -4.10
N MET A 11 -12.02 -27.74 -2.85
CA MET A 11 -10.60 -27.54 -2.57
C MET A 11 -9.77 -28.78 -2.90
N LYS A 12 -10.29 -29.98 -2.61
CA LYS A 12 -9.62 -31.25 -2.92
C LYS A 12 -9.35 -31.36 -4.42
N THR A 13 -10.39 -31.25 -5.24
CA THR A 13 -10.27 -31.34 -6.71
C THR A 13 -9.38 -30.23 -7.27
N ALA A 14 -9.40 -29.02 -6.70
CA ALA A 14 -8.54 -27.94 -7.15
C ALA A 14 -7.05 -28.20 -6.87
N ILE A 15 -6.73 -28.86 -5.75
CA ILE A 15 -5.36 -29.29 -5.44
C ILE A 15 -4.93 -30.42 -6.37
N GLU A 16 -5.79 -31.44 -6.56
CA GLU A 16 -5.49 -32.61 -7.41
C GLU A 16 -5.31 -32.23 -8.89
N SER A 17 -6.11 -31.30 -9.39
CA SER A 17 -6.02 -30.79 -10.78
C SER A 17 -4.88 -29.78 -11.00
N GLY A 18 -4.17 -29.37 -9.94
CA GLY A 18 -3.10 -28.36 -10.02
C GLY A 18 -3.59 -26.91 -10.22
N VAL A 19 -4.90 -26.66 -10.24
CA VAL A 19 -5.47 -25.30 -10.29
C VAL A 19 -5.11 -24.51 -9.03
N PHE A 20 -5.07 -25.19 -7.88
CA PHE A 20 -4.60 -24.62 -6.62
C PHE A 20 -3.11 -24.90 -6.44
N PRO A 21 -2.24 -23.87 -6.36
CA PRO A 21 -0.80 -24.06 -6.28
C PRO A 21 -0.37 -24.62 -4.92
N GLY A 22 0.43 -25.69 -4.94
CA GLY A 22 1.02 -26.28 -3.76
C GLY A 22 0.76 -27.78 -3.67
N LYS A 23 1.19 -28.40 -2.57
CA LYS A 23 1.03 -29.82 -2.32
C LYS A 23 0.95 -30.12 -0.83
N LEU A 24 0.26 -31.21 -0.48
CA LEU A 24 0.38 -31.80 0.84
C LEU A 24 1.75 -32.48 0.99
N ALA A 25 2.42 -32.25 2.12
CA ALA A 25 3.66 -32.96 2.43
C ALA A 25 3.42 -34.47 2.60
N LYS A 26 4.49 -35.28 2.56
CA LYS A 26 4.39 -36.76 2.65
C LYS A 26 3.62 -37.25 3.88
N GLY A 27 3.77 -36.57 5.02
CA GLY A 27 3.04 -36.88 6.26
C GLY A 27 1.62 -36.30 6.33
N ARG A 28 1.18 -35.53 5.33
CA ARG A 28 -0.10 -34.83 5.25
C ARG A 28 -0.44 -33.93 6.45
N THR A 29 0.52 -33.61 7.29
CA THR A 29 0.37 -32.68 8.44
C THR A 29 0.48 -31.22 8.03
N GLU A 30 0.98 -30.95 6.81
CA GLU A 30 1.12 -29.61 6.28
C GLU A 30 0.83 -29.56 4.77
N PHE A 31 0.26 -28.44 4.34
CA PHE A 31 0.15 -28.03 2.95
C PHE A 31 1.19 -26.94 2.66
N VAL A 32 1.97 -27.11 1.60
CA VAL A 32 3.09 -26.23 1.26
C VAL A 32 2.85 -25.59 -0.10
N PHE A 33 2.85 -24.26 -0.14
CA PHE A 33 2.83 -23.50 -1.38
C PHE A 33 4.20 -23.54 -2.07
N PRO A 34 4.29 -23.36 -3.40
CA PRO A 34 5.58 -23.24 -4.08
C PRO A 34 6.41 -22.08 -3.51
N THR A 35 7.71 -22.29 -3.30
CA THR A 35 8.62 -21.24 -2.85
C THR A 35 8.75 -20.15 -3.91
N LEU A 36 8.63 -18.89 -3.50
CA LEU A 36 8.87 -17.72 -4.34
C LEU A 36 10.26 -17.15 -4.06
N ALA A 37 11.07 -16.92 -5.11
CA ALA A 37 12.30 -16.16 -5.01
C ALA A 37 12.02 -14.67 -5.25
N CYS A 38 12.46 -13.81 -4.35
CA CYS A 38 12.27 -12.36 -4.40
C CYS A 38 13.62 -11.65 -4.26
N GLY A 39 13.90 -10.68 -5.13
CA GLY A 39 15.08 -9.83 -4.98
C GLY A 39 14.93 -8.84 -3.82
N SER A 40 15.94 -8.75 -2.95
CA SER A 40 16.03 -7.68 -1.95
C SER A 40 16.61 -6.40 -2.56
N SER A 41 16.40 -5.27 -1.90
CA SER A 41 16.95 -3.97 -2.32
C SER A 41 18.49 -3.93 -2.37
N HIS A 42 19.17 -4.87 -1.69
CA HIS A 42 20.63 -4.98 -1.64
C HIS A 42 21.18 -6.11 -2.54
N GLY A 43 20.34 -6.70 -3.40
CA GLY A 43 20.77 -7.72 -4.38
C GLY A 43 20.82 -9.16 -3.87
N ALA A 44 20.53 -9.42 -2.60
CA ALA A 44 20.38 -10.79 -2.08
C ALA A 44 19.01 -11.39 -2.43
N THR A 45 18.97 -12.69 -2.71
CA THR A 45 17.74 -13.46 -2.95
C THR A 45 17.06 -13.82 -1.63
N LEU A 46 15.77 -13.53 -1.53
CA LEU A 46 14.89 -13.95 -0.44
C LEU A 46 13.97 -15.06 -0.96
N LEU A 47 14.04 -16.24 -0.35
CA LEU A 47 13.09 -17.32 -0.54
C LEU A 47 11.91 -17.12 0.41
N TRP A 48 10.70 -17.29 -0.11
CA TRP A 48 9.46 -17.04 0.60
C TRP A 48 8.48 -18.18 0.38
N THR A 49 8.07 -18.85 1.46
CA THR A 49 7.20 -20.03 1.42
C THR A 49 6.05 -19.87 2.40
N VAL A 50 4.85 -20.34 2.02
CA VAL A 50 3.66 -20.36 2.88
C VAL A 50 3.30 -21.79 3.22
N TYR A 51 2.97 -22.01 4.49
CA TYR A 51 2.52 -23.28 5.01
C TYR A 51 1.13 -23.12 5.61
N VAL A 52 0.31 -24.16 5.45
CA VAL A 52 -0.98 -24.28 6.13
C VAL A 52 -1.03 -25.61 6.88
N ARG A 53 -1.30 -25.56 8.18
CA ARG A 53 -1.31 -26.72 9.07
C ARG A 53 -2.61 -26.78 9.87
N LEU A 54 -3.01 -27.97 10.31
CA LEU A 54 -4.20 -28.16 11.14
C LEU A 54 -3.76 -28.49 12.57
N LEU A 55 -4.35 -27.85 13.57
CA LEU A 55 -4.05 -28.10 14.98
C LEU A 55 -5.34 -28.29 15.79
N PRO A 56 -5.30 -29.11 16.86
CA PRO A 56 -6.32 -29.06 17.90
C PRO A 56 -6.46 -27.64 18.48
N SER A 57 -7.67 -27.27 18.86
CA SER A 57 -7.99 -25.93 19.37
C SER A 57 -7.24 -25.63 20.67
N GLU A 58 -7.10 -26.65 21.52
CA GLU A 58 -6.38 -26.62 22.81
C GLU A 58 -4.85 -26.59 22.65
N GLY A 59 -4.34 -26.76 21.42
CA GLY A 59 -2.92 -26.90 21.15
C GLY A 59 -2.46 -28.35 21.12
N GLY A 60 -1.24 -28.59 20.66
CA GLY A 60 -0.68 -29.94 20.48
C GLY A 60 0.05 -30.09 19.15
N SER A 61 0.25 -31.34 18.73
CA SER A 61 0.86 -31.67 17.44
C SER A 61 -0.07 -31.38 16.26
N TYR A 62 0.52 -31.17 15.08
CA TYR A 62 -0.24 -30.98 13.85
C TYR A 62 -1.04 -32.24 13.50
N ALA A 63 -2.33 -32.06 13.24
CA ALA A 63 -3.22 -33.14 12.83
C ALA A 63 -3.07 -33.44 11.32
N PRO A 64 -3.25 -34.70 10.90
CA PRO A 64 -3.23 -35.05 9.50
C PRO A 64 -4.42 -34.44 8.75
N ILE A 65 -4.14 -33.89 7.57
CA ILE A 65 -5.13 -33.32 6.66
C ILE A 65 -5.74 -34.46 5.83
N ALA A 66 -6.93 -34.89 6.21
CA ALA A 66 -7.70 -35.88 5.46
C ALA A 66 -8.46 -35.25 4.27
N ASP A 67 -8.67 -36.02 3.20
CA ASP A 67 -9.38 -35.53 2.00
C ASP A 67 -10.80 -35.04 2.32
N ALA A 68 -11.52 -35.73 3.23
CA ALA A 68 -12.84 -35.34 3.69
C ALA A 68 -12.88 -33.93 4.31
N MET A 69 -11.75 -33.42 4.82
CA MET A 69 -11.64 -32.07 5.37
C MET A 69 -11.51 -30.99 4.28
N LEU A 70 -11.15 -31.39 3.05
CA LEU A 70 -10.98 -30.52 1.88
C LEU A 70 -12.16 -30.63 0.90
N ASP A 71 -12.94 -31.69 1.00
CA ASP A 71 -14.02 -32.05 0.08
C ASP A 71 -15.33 -31.28 0.35
N LYS A 72 -16.30 -31.51 -0.54
CA LYS A 72 -17.69 -31.04 -0.44
C LYS A 72 -18.62 -32.26 -0.21
N PRO A 73 -19.71 -32.12 0.58
CA PRO A 73 -20.15 -30.94 1.32
C PRO A 73 -19.21 -30.58 2.49
N THR A 74 -19.09 -29.29 2.78
CA THR A 74 -18.13 -28.82 3.79
C THR A 74 -18.73 -28.85 5.18
N ASN A 75 -18.16 -29.67 6.06
CA ASN A 75 -18.52 -29.74 7.47
C ASN A 75 -17.60 -28.86 8.33
N ALA A 76 -18.12 -28.37 9.46
CA ALA A 76 -17.30 -27.73 10.47
C ALA A 76 -16.29 -28.73 11.03
N LEU A 77 -15.08 -28.26 11.33
CA LEU A 77 -14.03 -29.05 11.97
C LEU A 77 -14.00 -28.66 13.45
N GLU A 78 -14.98 -29.16 14.21
CA GLU A 78 -15.08 -28.88 15.64
C GLU A 78 -13.84 -29.36 16.38
N GLY A 79 -13.38 -28.56 17.35
CA GLY A 79 -12.14 -28.86 18.07
C GLY A 79 -10.86 -28.58 17.29
N TYR A 80 -10.90 -28.10 16.05
CA TYR A 80 -9.70 -27.78 15.26
C TYR A 80 -9.61 -26.31 14.84
N LYS A 81 -8.37 -25.81 14.74
CA LYS A 81 -8.01 -24.52 14.12
C LYS A 81 -6.94 -24.76 13.06
N ALA A 82 -6.96 -23.95 12.01
CA ALA A 82 -5.91 -23.98 11.00
C ALA A 82 -4.88 -22.87 11.27
N GLU A 83 -3.62 -23.15 10.98
CA GLU A 83 -2.50 -22.23 11.14
C GLU A 83 -1.92 -21.90 9.78
N ILE A 84 -1.65 -20.62 9.53
CA ILE A 84 -0.93 -20.13 8.35
C ILE A 84 0.39 -19.54 8.85
N THR A 85 1.51 -20.09 8.38
CA THR A 85 2.85 -19.55 8.64
C THR A 85 3.54 -19.16 7.34
N VAL A 86 4.42 -18.18 7.44
CA VAL A 86 5.24 -17.70 6.34
C VAL A 86 6.71 -17.80 6.75
N GLU A 87 7.50 -18.48 5.97
CA GLU A 87 8.95 -18.53 6.15
C GLU A 87 9.59 -17.62 5.11
N SER A 88 10.50 -16.76 5.58
CA SER A 88 11.33 -15.94 4.71
C SER A 88 12.79 -16.19 5.06
N LEU A 89 13.51 -16.77 4.10
CA LEU A 89 14.93 -17.12 4.21
C LEU A 89 15.72 -16.25 3.23
N GLN A 90 16.73 -15.54 3.72
CA GLN A 90 17.76 -14.99 2.84
C GLN A 90 18.70 -16.13 2.47
N GLU A 91 19.08 -16.25 1.20
CA GLU A 91 20.03 -17.28 0.74
C GLU A 91 21.33 -17.17 1.56
N GLY A 92 21.66 -18.22 2.35
CA GLY A 92 22.78 -18.26 3.29
C GLY A 92 22.56 -17.57 4.66
N GLY A 93 21.36 -17.06 4.95
CA GLY A 93 21.02 -16.33 6.17
C GLY A 93 20.15 -17.11 7.17
N LYS A 94 19.82 -16.47 8.31
CA LYS A 94 18.91 -17.04 9.32
C LYS A 94 17.46 -16.98 8.85
N VAL A 95 16.69 -18.04 9.15
CA VAL A 95 15.23 -18.05 8.99
C VAL A 95 14.63 -16.96 9.88
N ARG A 96 13.75 -16.12 9.32
CA ARG A 96 12.92 -15.22 10.12
C ARG A 96 11.56 -15.86 10.31
N ASP A 97 11.26 -16.29 11.53
CA ASP A 97 9.96 -16.80 11.87
C ASP A 97 8.91 -15.68 11.83
N SER A 98 7.76 -15.98 11.22
CA SER A 98 6.59 -15.12 11.29
C SER A 98 5.65 -15.60 12.38
N VAL A 99 4.97 -14.66 13.04
CA VAL A 99 3.91 -15.00 14.00
C VAL A 99 2.78 -15.69 13.24
N PRO A 100 2.40 -16.93 13.62
CA PRO A 100 1.36 -17.67 12.91
C PRO A 100 0.02 -16.94 12.89
N THR A 101 -0.74 -17.13 11.81
CA THR A 101 -2.14 -16.68 11.74
C THR A 101 -3.06 -17.86 11.92
N TYR A 102 -3.89 -17.82 12.97
CA TYR A 102 -4.88 -18.85 13.23
C TYR A 102 -6.23 -18.51 12.58
N VAL A 103 -6.81 -19.49 11.91
CA VAL A 103 -8.17 -19.47 11.39
C VAL A 103 -8.97 -20.48 12.19
N CYS A 104 -9.81 -19.99 13.11
CA CYS A 104 -10.57 -20.85 14.03
C CYS A 104 -11.93 -21.29 13.45
N ALA A 105 -12.42 -20.60 12.42
CA ALA A 105 -13.71 -20.89 11.83
C ALA A 105 -13.70 -20.65 10.31
N GLY A 106 -14.54 -21.40 9.61
CA GLY A 106 -14.84 -21.14 8.21
C GLY A 106 -15.89 -20.05 8.02
N LYS A 107 -16.36 -19.88 6.78
CA LYS A 107 -17.35 -18.87 6.39
C LYS A 107 -18.51 -19.54 5.66
N ASN A 108 -19.70 -18.97 5.77
CA ASN A 108 -20.89 -19.39 5.02
C ASN A 108 -21.26 -20.88 5.19
N LEU A 109 -21.04 -21.47 6.37
CA LEU A 109 -21.50 -22.83 6.67
C LEU A 109 -22.99 -22.99 6.33
N GLY A 110 -23.35 -24.13 5.74
CA GLY A 110 -24.71 -24.39 5.24
C GLY A 110 -25.04 -23.84 3.85
N LYS A 111 -24.15 -23.08 3.20
CA LYS A 111 -24.31 -22.59 1.81
C LYS A 111 -23.40 -23.34 0.84
N LYS A 112 -23.71 -23.30 -0.47
CA LYS A 112 -22.85 -23.90 -1.52
C LYS A 112 -21.39 -23.47 -1.43
N ASN A 113 -21.15 -22.19 -1.09
CA ASN A 113 -19.81 -21.61 -0.94
C ASN A 113 -19.19 -21.75 0.47
N ALA A 114 -19.72 -22.65 1.31
CA ALA A 114 -19.21 -22.93 2.66
C ALA A 114 -17.71 -23.23 2.67
N THR A 115 -17.03 -22.79 3.73
CA THR A 115 -15.68 -23.21 4.10
C THR A 115 -15.67 -23.67 5.55
N ASN A 116 -14.72 -24.54 5.88
CA ASN A 116 -14.31 -24.83 7.25
C ASN A 116 -13.01 -24.08 7.58
N CYS A 117 -12.47 -24.24 8.79
CA CYS A 117 -11.27 -23.52 9.22
C CYS A 117 -10.07 -23.79 8.29
N LEU A 118 -9.87 -25.03 7.83
CA LEU A 118 -8.77 -25.43 6.95
C LEU A 118 -8.91 -24.87 5.52
N THR A 119 -10.05 -25.10 4.87
CA THR A 119 -10.30 -24.61 3.51
C THR A 119 -10.36 -23.07 3.45
N GLN A 120 -10.79 -22.42 4.54
CA GLN A 120 -10.68 -20.97 4.67
C GLN A 120 -9.22 -20.52 4.82
N ALA A 121 -8.41 -21.22 5.61
CA ALA A 121 -6.99 -20.92 5.75
C ALA A 121 -6.23 -21.09 4.43
N LEU A 122 -6.51 -22.15 3.66
CA LEU A 122 -5.95 -22.34 2.31
C LEU A 122 -6.31 -21.17 1.38
N ARG A 123 -7.57 -20.70 1.38
CA ARG A 123 -7.98 -19.54 0.58
C ARG A 123 -7.27 -18.25 1.02
N ASP A 124 -7.17 -18.02 2.32
CA ASP A 124 -6.46 -16.86 2.87
C ASP A 124 -4.96 -16.90 2.52
N ALA A 125 -4.34 -18.08 2.61
CA ALA A 125 -2.95 -18.34 2.22
C ALA A 125 -2.71 -18.18 0.71
N LEU A 126 -3.63 -18.63 -0.15
CA LEU A 126 -3.58 -18.39 -1.60
C LEU A 126 -3.60 -16.89 -1.92
N GLY A 127 -4.40 -16.11 -1.18
CA GLY A 127 -4.42 -14.65 -1.29
C GLY A 127 -3.06 -14.02 -0.96
N LEU A 128 -2.40 -14.50 0.11
CA LEU A 128 -1.04 -14.07 0.46
C LEU A 128 -0.02 -14.47 -0.60
N TYR A 129 -0.06 -15.72 -1.07
CA TYR A 129 0.83 -16.25 -2.11
C TYR A 129 0.71 -15.45 -3.41
N ASN A 130 -0.50 -15.25 -3.92
CA ASN A 130 -0.72 -14.50 -5.15
C ASN A 130 -0.28 -13.03 -5.03
N LYS A 131 -0.49 -12.42 -3.85
CA LYS A 131 -0.02 -11.06 -3.57
C LYS A 131 1.51 -10.98 -3.56
N GLN A 132 2.18 -11.96 -2.96
CA GLN A 132 3.64 -11.99 -2.95
C GLN A 132 4.21 -12.31 -4.32
N ARG A 133 3.61 -13.24 -5.08
CA ARG A 133 4.02 -13.57 -6.45
C ARG A 133 3.98 -12.35 -7.37
N ARG A 134 2.95 -11.51 -7.26
CA ARG A 134 2.87 -10.23 -7.99
C ARG A 134 3.98 -9.24 -7.59
N ARG A 135 4.42 -9.27 -6.33
CA ARG A 135 5.55 -8.43 -5.87
C ARG A 135 6.90 -8.97 -6.31
N GLY A 136 7.07 -10.29 -6.35
CA GLY A 136 8.32 -10.96 -6.71
C GLY A 136 8.58 -11.10 -8.22
N ALA A 137 7.53 -11.05 -9.04
CA ALA A 137 7.64 -10.98 -10.51
C ALA A 137 8.22 -9.64 -11.01
N ALA A 138 8.34 -8.65 -10.13
CA ALA A 138 9.12 -7.46 -10.41
C ALA A 138 10.61 -7.83 -10.49
N PRO A 139 11.33 -7.46 -11.57
CA PRO A 139 12.77 -7.69 -11.62
C PRO A 139 13.42 -7.05 -10.40
N ALA A 140 14.44 -7.72 -9.86
CA ALA A 140 15.35 -7.16 -8.87
C ALA A 140 16.15 -6.02 -9.51
N ALA A 141 15.48 -4.92 -9.85
CA ALA A 141 16.12 -3.71 -10.31
C ALA A 141 16.91 -3.19 -9.11
N LYS A 142 18.22 -3.41 -9.13
CA LYS A 142 19.15 -2.75 -8.23
C LYS A 142 18.76 -1.27 -8.23
N ASN A 143 18.40 -0.73 -7.07
CA ASN A 143 18.48 0.71 -6.83
C ASN A 143 19.97 1.08 -6.76
N ALA A 144 20.72 0.79 -7.82
CA ALA A 144 22.12 1.12 -7.92
C ALA A 144 22.22 2.61 -8.20
N GLU A 145 22.96 3.30 -7.34
CA GLU A 145 23.65 4.51 -7.74
C GLU A 145 24.51 4.19 -8.98
N ALA A 146 24.62 5.18 -9.86
CA ALA A 146 25.13 5.04 -11.21
C ALA A 146 26.43 4.23 -11.29
N GLY A 147 26.44 3.20 -12.14
CA GLY A 147 27.67 2.53 -12.57
C GLY A 147 27.66 1.02 -12.32
N LYS A 148 27.04 0.26 -13.23
CA LYS A 148 27.52 -1.02 -13.80
C LYS A 148 26.41 -1.60 -14.68
N SER A 149 26.72 -1.76 -15.96
CA SER A 149 25.88 -2.37 -16.99
C SER A 149 25.57 -3.82 -16.66
N ALA A 150 24.31 -4.22 -16.76
CA ALA A 150 23.89 -5.62 -16.81
C ALA A 150 23.67 -6.01 -18.28
N GLU A 151 24.20 -7.15 -18.68
CA GLU A 151 24.02 -7.74 -20.01
C GLU A 151 22.58 -8.21 -20.22
N THR A 152 22.14 -8.04 -21.47
CA THR A 152 20.78 -8.25 -21.98
C THR A 152 20.45 -9.73 -22.13
N GLY A 153 19.59 -10.25 -21.24
CA GLY A 153 18.75 -11.41 -21.49
C GLY A 153 17.29 -10.97 -21.65
N ASP A 154 16.64 -11.45 -22.71
CA ASP A 154 15.25 -11.24 -23.12
C ASP A 154 14.22 -11.77 -22.09
N SER A 155 14.27 -11.20 -20.88
CA SER A 155 13.31 -11.44 -19.81
C SER A 155 12.44 -10.18 -19.65
N GLY A 156 11.16 -10.33 -19.98
CA GLY A 156 10.21 -9.24 -20.14
C GLY A 156 10.23 -8.22 -18.99
N PHE A 157 10.28 -6.94 -19.39
CA PHE A 157 10.01 -5.81 -18.49
C PHE A 157 8.72 -6.06 -17.72
N ASP A 158 8.72 -5.81 -16.40
CA ASP A 158 7.47 -5.71 -15.65
C ASP A 158 6.63 -4.63 -16.32
N ALA A 159 5.51 -5.03 -16.93
CA ALA A 159 4.68 -4.16 -17.73
C ALA A 159 4.01 -3.05 -16.89
N SER A 160 4.08 -3.13 -15.55
CA SER A 160 3.44 -2.15 -14.66
C SER A 160 4.29 -1.88 -13.42
N PRO A 161 5.47 -1.21 -13.56
CA PRO A 161 6.34 -0.93 -12.44
C PRO A 161 5.60 -0.07 -11.39
N PRO A 162 5.79 -0.33 -10.09
CA PRO A 162 5.08 0.37 -9.04
C PRO A 162 5.49 1.84 -9.03
N PRO A 163 4.52 2.77 -9.01
CA PRO A 163 4.82 4.19 -9.04
C PRO A 163 5.60 4.61 -7.78
N MET A 164 6.28 5.75 -7.88
CA MET A 164 7.08 6.32 -6.81
C MET A 164 6.20 6.70 -5.61
N LEU A 165 6.64 6.29 -4.41
CA LEU A 165 5.94 6.61 -3.17
C LEU A 165 6.66 7.74 -2.43
N VAL A 166 5.87 8.62 -1.81
CA VAL A 166 6.36 9.86 -1.20
C VAL A 166 6.67 9.67 0.29
N LYS A 167 7.81 10.19 0.75
CA LYS A 167 8.18 10.15 2.17
C LYS A 167 7.63 11.38 2.91
N LYS A 168 7.37 11.27 4.21
CA LYS A 168 6.98 12.45 5.02
C LYS A 168 8.18 13.39 5.12
N LEU A 169 7.97 14.69 4.90
CA LEU A 169 8.98 15.71 5.18
C LEU A 169 9.41 15.62 6.67
N GLY A 170 10.72 15.58 6.91
CA GLY A 170 11.30 15.40 8.25
C GLY A 170 11.24 13.96 8.79
N GLY A 171 10.71 12.99 8.04
CA GLY A 171 10.58 11.60 8.51
C GLY A 171 11.89 10.81 8.57
N SER A 172 13.00 11.37 8.06
CA SER A 172 14.37 10.83 8.16
C SER A 172 15.36 11.91 7.71
N CYS A 173 16.66 11.74 8.00
CA CYS A 173 17.73 12.64 7.53
C CYS A 173 17.74 12.85 6.01
N GLY A 174 17.44 11.81 5.21
CA GLY A 174 17.34 11.95 3.75
C GLY A 174 16.04 12.63 3.26
N ALA A 175 15.01 12.70 4.12
CA ALA A 175 13.68 13.22 3.80
C ALA A 175 13.48 14.65 4.32
N THR A 176 14.55 15.42 4.37
CA THR A 176 14.57 16.85 4.68
C THR A 176 15.08 17.61 3.46
N LEU A 177 14.56 18.83 3.26
CA LEU A 177 15.09 19.74 2.25
C LEU A 177 16.19 20.59 2.89
N LYS A 178 17.37 20.56 2.27
CA LYS A 178 18.54 21.35 2.66
C LYS A 178 18.60 22.62 1.80
N PRO A 179 19.33 23.67 2.23
CA PRO A 179 19.54 24.87 1.41
C PRO A 179 20.03 24.55 -0.01
N ALA A 180 20.90 23.55 -0.17
CA ALA A 180 21.37 23.09 -1.48
C ALA A 180 20.26 22.48 -2.36
N ASP A 181 19.23 21.87 -1.77
CA ASP A 181 18.08 21.36 -2.53
C ASP A 181 17.27 22.54 -3.12
N PHE A 182 17.03 23.59 -2.32
CA PHE A 182 16.35 24.80 -2.79
C PHE A 182 17.15 25.54 -3.87
N ALA A 183 18.47 25.62 -3.71
CA ALA A 183 19.36 26.19 -4.73
C ALA A 183 19.35 25.38 -6.04
N ALA A 184 19.22 24.05 -5.96
CA ALA A 184 19.12 23.17 -7.12
C ALA A 184 17.70 23.12 -7.74
N GLY A 185 16.71 23.71 -7.07
CA GLY A 185 15.30 23.73 -7.46
C GLY A 185 14.43 22.74 -6.68
N VAL A 186 13.33 23.26 -6.13
CA VAL A 186 12.25 22.46 -5.54
C VAL A 186 10.92 22.84 -6.20
N THR A 187 10.35 21.87 -6.92
CA THR A 187 9.00 21.97 -7.46
C THR A 187 7.97 21.52 -6.43
N VAL A 188 6.93 22.31 -6.23
CA VAL A 188 5.81 22.04 -5.31
C VAL A 188 4.53 21.89 -6.11
N GLN A 189 3.76 20.86 -5.78
CA GLN A 189 2.47 20.54 -6.40
C GLN A 189 1.41 20.34 -5.33
N ARG A 190 0.14 20.51 -5.69
CA ARG A 190 -1.00 20.17 -4.83
C ARG A 190 -1.02 18.68 -4.54
N LYS A 191 -1.27 18.31 -3.28
CA LYS A 191 -1.51 16.92 -2.90
C LYS A 191 -3.00 16.60 -3.03
N LEU A 192 -3.34 15.79 -4.03
CA LEU A 192 -4.71 15.33 -4.26
C LEU A 192 -5.05 14.15 -3.32
N ASN A 193 -6.31 14.10 -2.85
CA ASN A 193 -6.84 13.02 -2.01
C ASN A 193 -7.67 12.04 -2.87
N GLY A 194 -6.99 11.39 -3.82
CA GLY A 194 -7.61 10.53 -4.81
C GLY A 194 -7.10 9.08 -4.75
N VAL A 195 -7.10 8.41 -5.89
CA VAL A 195 -6.42 7.11 -6.04
C VAL A 195 -5.35 7.16 -7.12
N HIS A 196 -4.17 6.65 -6.79
CA HIS A 196 -3.02 6.55 -7.70
C HIS A 196 -3.42 5.87 -9.03
N PHE A 197 -3.06 6.49 -10.14
CA PHE A 197 -3.40 6.04 -11.49
C PHE A 197 -2.22 6.25 -12.44
N VAL A 198 -1.76 5.16 -13.06
CA VAL A 198 -0.69 5.21 -14.05
C VAL A 198 -1.21 4.71 -15.39
N VAL A 199 -0.88 5.42 -16.47
CA VAL A 199 -1.33 5.11 -17.83
C VAL A 199 -0.14 4.98 -18.78
N TYR A 200 -0.13 3.95 -19.61
CA TYR A 200 0.83 3.79 -20.70
C TYR A 200 0.21 3.03 -21.89
N ALA A 201 0.79 3.19 -23.08
CA ALA A 201 0.39 2.47 -24.29
C ALA A 201 1.12 1.14 -24.46
N ARG A 202 0.41 0.07 -24.84
CA ARG A 202 1.02 -1.23 -25.17
C ARG A 202 1.71 -1.18 -26.53
N LYS A 203 2.83 -1.92 -26.67
CA LYS A 203 3.61 -2.01 -27.92
C LYS A 203 2.84 -2.54 -29.14
N SER A 204 1.81 -3.36 -28.95
CA SER A 204 0.89 -3.78 -30.01
C SER A 204 -0.46 -3.15 -29.72
N PHE A 205 -0.85 -2.20 -30.58
CA PHE A 205 -2.18 -1.59 -30.62
C PHE A 205 -3.29 -2.60 -31.05
N GLU A 206 -2.94 -3.86 -31.33
CA GLU A 206 -3.86 -4.88 -31.89
C GLU A 206 -4.75 -5.57 -30.84
N LYS A 207 -4.58 -5.29 -29.54
CA LYS A 207 -5.51 -5.79 -28.51
C LYS A 207 -6.64 -4.79 -28.32
N GLU A 208 -7.85 -5.29 -28.03
CA GLU A 208 -9.10 -4.53 -27.74
C GLU A 208 -8.95 -3.36 -26.73
N ARG A 209 -7.83 -3.26 -26.00
CA ARG A 209 -7.48 -2.17 -25.08
C ARG A 209 -6.02 -1.73 -25.28
N PRO A 210 -5.76 -0.68 -26.08
CA PRO A 210 -4.41 -0.21 -26.39
C PRO A 210 -3.71 0.47 -25.19
N LEU A 211 -4.50 1.06 -24.27
CA LEU A 211 -3.99 1.70 -23.06
C LEU A 211 -4.16 0.81 -21.83
N VAL A 212 -3.08 0.71 -21.05
CA VAL A 212 -3.10 0.09 -19.73
C VAL A 212 -3.20 1.18 -18.68
N ARG A 213 -4.06 0.94 -17.70
CA ARG A 213 -4.37 1.86 -16.59
C ARG A 213 -4.25 1.06 -15.31
N TYR A 214 -3.29 1.36 -14.45
CA TYR A 214 -3.02 0.54 -13.26
C TYR A 214 -2.84 1.35 -11.97
N SER A 215 -3.17 0.71 -10.85
CA SER A 215 -3.09 1.28 -9.51
C SER A 215 -1.68 1.17 -8.94
N ARG A 216 -1.45 1.81 -7.79
CA ARG A 216 -0.21 1.68 -7.00
C ARG A 216 0.27 0.23 -6.80
N THR A 217 -0.62 -0.75 -6.75
CA THR A 217 -0.27 -2.16 -6.54
C THR A 217 -0.11 -2.95 -7.83
N GLY A 218 0.00 -2.29 -8.99
CA GLY A 218 0.09 -2.95 -10.30
C GLY A 218 -1.23 -3.60 -10.74
N THR A 219 -2.36 -3.23 -10.12
CA THR A 219 -3.66 -3.81 -10.49
C THR A 219 -4.33 -2.93 -11.52
N GLU A 220 -4.61 -3.47 -12.69
CA GLU A 220 -5.30 -2.75 -13.76
C GLU A 220 -6.73 -2.37 -13.35
N TYR A 221 -7.11 -1.12 -13.64
CA TYR A 221 -8.46 -0.62 -13.49
C TYR A 221 -9.37 -1.15 -14.61
N PRO A 222 -10.60 -1.60 -14.30
CA PRO A 222 -11.47 -2.22 -15.28
C PRO A 222 -12.24 -1.21 -16.18
N GLY A 223 -12.59 -0.04 -15.66
CA GLY A 223 -13.28 1.06 -16.38
C GLY A 223 -12.36 2.26 -16.66
N GLN A 224 -12.90 3.47 -16.52
CA GLN A 224 -12.26 4.77 -16.85
C GLN A 224 -12.11 5.02 -18.35
N ASP A 225 -13.09 4.59 -19.14
CA ASP A 225 -13.01 4.55 -20.60
C ASP A 225 -13.07 5.95 -21.24
N HIS A 226 -13.69 6.92 -20.58
CA HIS A 226 -13.63 8.33 -20.97
C HIS A 226 -12.19 8.88 -20.92
N ILE A 227 -11.45 8.60 -19.85
CA ILE A 227 -10.03 8.98 -19.75
C ILE A 227 -9.19 8.26 -20.82
N ALA A 228 -9.46 6.98 -21.08
CA ALA A 228 -8.73 6.25 -22.11
C ALA A 228 -9.03 6.79 -23.53
N ALA A 229 -10.28 7.17 -23.80
CA ALA A 229 -10.68 7.77 -25.07
C ALA A 229 -10.00 9.12 -25.31
N GLU A 230 -9.76 9.92 -24.26
CA GLU A 230 -9.03 11.18 -24.35
C GLU A 230 -7.50 10.99 -24.42
N MET A 231 -6.94 10.07 -23.62
CA MET A 231 -5.49 9.79 -23.63
C MET A 231 -5.03 9.19 -24.97
N LEU A 232 -5.85 8.37 -25.63
CA LEU A 232 -5.45 7.64 -26.83
C LEU A 232 -4.97 8.56 -27.97
N PRO A 233 -5.71 9.61 -28.40
CA PRO A 233 -5.21 10.56 -29.38
C PRO A 233 -4.02 11.39 -28.85
N MET A 234 -3.95 11.66 -27.54
CA MET A 234 -2.77 12.34 -26.95
C MET A 234 -1.50 11.49 -27.07
N PHE A 235 -1.59 10.17 -26.88
CA PHE A 235 -0.46 9.26 -27.08
C PHE A 235 0.05 9.26 -28.54
N ALA A 236 -0.85 9.44 -29.52
CA ALA A 236 -0.47 9.48 -30.93
C ALA A 236 0.39 10.71 -31.32
N ILE A 237 0.37 11.76 -30.50
CA ILE A 237 1.11 13.01 -30.72
C ILE A 237 2.20 13.25 -29.64
N THR A 238 2.63 12.17 -28.99
CA THR A 238 3.66 12.21 -27.96
C THR A 238 4.92 12.92 -28.47
N PRO A 239 5.47 13.92 -27.75
CA PRO A 239 6.63 14.65 -28.22
C PRO A 239 7.86 13.74 -28.26
N PRO A 240 8.69 13.81 -29.32
CA PRO A 240 9.92 13.04 -29.39
C PRO A 240 10.92 13.52 -28.34
N ILE A 241 11.77 12.60 -27.87
CA ILE A 241 12.88 12.92 -26.96
C ILE A 241 14.14 13.07 -27.80
N GLU A 242 14.42 14.31 -28.20
CA GLU A 242 15.59 14.62 -29.03
C GLU A 242 16.91 14.50 -28.24
N PRO A 243 18.02 14.13 -28.90
CA PRO A 243 19.36 14.20 -28.31
C PRO A 243 19.68 15.59 -27.73
N GLY A 244 20.25 15.63 -26.53
CA GLY A 244 20.59 16.86 -25.83
C GLY A 244 19.42 17.54 -25.11
N LYS A 245 18.19 17.06 -25.27
CA LYS A 245 17.01 17.52 -24.52
C LYS A 245 16.77 16.64 -23.30
N TYR A 246 16.07 17.17 -22.29
CA TYR A 246 15.65 16.40 -21.11
C TYR A 246 16.79 15.66 -20.37
N GLY A 247 18.03 16.15 -20.49
CA GLY A 247 19.21 15.53 -19.88
C GLY A 247 19.77 14.33 -20.66
N THR A 248 19.29 14.05 -21.88
CA THR A 248 19.87 13.02 -22.75
C THR A 248 21.21 13.47 -23.34
N PRO A 249 22.09 12.52 -23.74
CA PRO A 249 23.31 12.85 -24.46
C PRO A 249 23.03 13.61 -25.76
N ALA A 250 23.85 14.60 -26.10
CA ALA A 250 23.71 15.37 -27.34
C ALA A 250 24.07 14.57 -28.59
N THR A 251 24.98 13.61 -28.45
CA THR A 251 25.50 12.77 -29.54
C THR A 251 25.68 11.34 -29.06
N ALA A 252 25.68 10.40 -29.99
CA ALA A 252 25.93 8.98 -29.72
C ALA A 252 27.43 8.65 -29.61
N ALA A 253 28.18 9.47 -28.85
CA ALA A 253 29.65 9.46 -28.82
C ALA A 253 30.23 8.22 -28.12
N THR A 254 29.53 7.72 -27.11
CA THR A 254 29.91 6.48 -26.42
C THR A 254 28.88 5.38 -26.62
N GLU A 255 29.27 4.14 -26.35
CA GLU A 255 28.35 3.00 -26.33
C GLU A 255 27.19 3.19 -25.34
N ARG A 256 27.47 3.84 -24.21
CA ARG A 256 26.45 4.24 -23.24
C ARG A 256 25.45 5.22 -23.86
N ASP A 257 25.94 6.24 -24.56
CA ASP A 257 25.08 7.26 -25.18
C ASP A 257 24.21 6.66 -26.28
N ARG A 258 24.77 5.78 -27.12
CA ARG A 258 24.02 5.01 -28.12
C ARG A 258 22.84 4.26 -27.50
N ARG A 259 23.08 3.53 -26.40
CA ARG A 259 22.02 2.78 -25.69
C ARG A 259 20.94 3.69 -25.11
N ILE A 260 21.33 4.83 -24.55
CA ILE A 260 20.38 5.79 -23.97
C ILE A 260 19.49 6.40 -25.06
N LEU A 261 20.09 6.85 -26.16
CA LEU A 261 19.37 7.44 -27.28
C LEU A 261 18.44 6.41 -27.95
N ALA A 262 18.91 5.18 -28.17
CA ALA A 262 18.09 4.08 -28.69
C ALA A 262 16.89 3.75 -27.77
N ALA A 263 17.07 3.82 -26.45
CA ALA A 263 15.99 3.61 -25.49
C ALA A 263 14.92 4.71 -25.48
N TYR A 264 15.21 5.85 -26.13
CA TYR A 264 14.29 6.97 -26.38
C TYR A 264 13.84 7.05 -27.84
N GLY A 265 13.95 5.96 -28.61
CA GLY A 265 13.47 5.95 -29.99
C GLY A 265 14.46 6.50 -31.03
N ALA A 266 15.71 6.83 -30.66
CA ALA A 266 16.70 7.34 -31.61
C ALA A 266 17.58 6.21 -32.16
N GLY A 267 17.38 5.85 -33.43
CA GLY A 267 18.20 4.86 -34.16
C GLY A 267 17.37 3.85 -34.97
N PRO A 268 18.01 3.08 -35.87
CA PRO A 268 17.31 2.12 -36.75
C PRO A 268 16.69 0.93 -36.01
N ASP A 269 17.24 0.54 -34.86
CA ASP A 269 16.75 -0.57 -34.02
C ASP A 269 15.88 -0.09 -32.84
N ALA A 270 15.48 1.18 -32.83
CA ALA A 270 14.83 1.81 -31.69
C ALA A 270 13.34 1.43 -31.60
N GLY A 271 12.94 0.90 -30.45
CA GLY A 271 11.51 0.76 -30.13
C GLY A 271 10.90 2.10 -29.72
N ASP A 272 9.59 2.25 -29.86
CA ASP A 272 8.85 3.43 -29.39
C ASP A 272 9.02 3.59 -27.87
N PRO A 273 9.61 4.69 -27.37
CA PRO A 273 9.81 4.90 -25.93
C PRO A 273 8.50 5.27 -25.25
N ALA A 274 7.67 4.27 -25.00
CA ALA A 274 6.36 4.50 -24.40
C ALA A 274 6.48 5.24 -23.05
N PRO A 275 6.00 6.48 -22.93
CA PRO A 275 5.95 7.20 -21.67
C PRO A 275 4.92 6.56 -20.74
N TYR A 276 5.22 6.57 -19.45
CA TYR A 276 4.28 6.18 -18.40
C TYR A 276 3.86 7.45 -17.67
N PHE A 277 2.60 7.84 -17.82
CA PHE A 277 2.03 9.01 -17.16
C PHE A 277 1.56 8.63 -15.77
N ASP A 278 2.12 9.31 -14.78
CA ASP A 278 1.89 9.07 -13.36
C ASP A 278 1.02 10.19 -12.79
N GLY A 279 -0.09 9.82 -12.17
CA GLY A 279 -1.06 10.78 -11.67
C GLY A 279 -2.03 10.21 -10.66
N GLU A 280 -3.09 10.96 -10.43
CA GLU A 280 -4.15 10.63 -9.48
C GLU A 280 -5.51 10.69 -10.17
N LEU A 281 -6.36 9.67 -9.98
CA LEU A 281 -7.80 9.83 -10.23
C LEU A 281 -8.40 10.67 -9.11
N TYR A 282 -9.02 11.77 -9.48
CA TYR A 282 -9.50 12.77 -8.54
C TYR A 282 -10.71 13.49 -9.10
N VAL A 283 -11.55 14.03 -8.22
CA VAL A 283 -12.58 15.02 -8.54
C VAL A 283 -12.64 15.96 -7.36
N HIS A 284 -12.49 17.26 -7.61
CA HIS A 284 -12.45 18.23 -6.52
C HIS A 284 -13.74 18.23 -5.69
N GLY A 285 -13.61 18.36 -4.37
CA GLY A 285 -14.73 18.30 -3.42
C GLY A 285 -15.36 16.92 -3.19
N ARG A 286 -14.97 15.86 -3.92
CA ARG A 286 -15.47 14.50 -3.69
C ARG A 286 -14.64 13.77 -2.63
N ALA A 287 -15.31 12.97 -1.81
CA ALA A 287 -14.65 12.18 -0.76
C ALA A 287 -13.84 11.01 -1.35
N LEU A 288 -12.69 10.71 -0.77
CA LEU A 288 -11.80 9.61 -1.18
C LEU A 288 -12.51 8.26 -1.30
N ASN A 289 -13.40 7.93 -0.36
CA ASN A 289 -14.15 6.67 -0.38
C ASN A 289 -15.04 6.55 -1.62
N TRP A 290 -15.61 7.66 -2.09
CA TRP A 290 -16.42 7.69 -3.30
C TRP A 290 -15.53 7.56 -4.55
N ILE A 291 -14.44 8.33 -4.62
CA ILE A 291 -13.46 8.27 -5.73
C ILE A 291 -12.90 6.84 -5.86
N SER A 292 -12.45 6.25 -4.76
CA SER A 292 -11.95 4.87 -4.73
C SER A 292 -13.04 3.84 -5.05
N GLY A 293 -14.31 4.15 -4.80
CA GLY A 293 -15.43 3.29 -5.18
C GLY A 293 -15.62 3.28 -6.70
N GLN A 294 -15.70 4.46 -7.31
CA GLN A 294 -15.86 4.62 -8.76
C GLN A 294 -14.68 4.02 -9.53
N ALA A 295 -13.44 4.31 -9.13
CA ALA A 295 -12.25 3.85 -9.86
C ALA A 295 -12.17 2.31 -10.02
N ARG A 296 -12.76 1.55 -9.09
CA ARG A 296 -12.69 0.07 -9.09
C ARG A 296 -13.82 -0.60 -9.87
N ARG A 297 -14.81 0.16 -10.34
CA ARG A 297 -15.95 -0.34 -11.10
C ARG A 297 -15.60 -0.43 -12.59
N SER A 298 -16.21 -1.40 -13.27
CA SER A 298 -16.19 -1.47 -14.73
C SER A 298 -17.27 -0.57 -15.35
N ASP A 299 -18.34 -0.32 -14.60
CA ASP A 299 -19.50 0.50 -14.93
C ASP A 299 -19.45 1.83 -14.16
N ASP A 300 -18.30 2.51 -14.18
CA ASP A 300 -18.16 3.78 -13.48
C ASP A 300 -18.94 4.91 -14.17
N GLU A 301 -19.20 5.98 -13.43
CA GLU A 301 -20.00 7.10 -13.91
C GLU A 301 -19.34 7.94 -15.02
N GLY A 302 -18.05 7.71 -15.34
CA GLY A 302 -17.36 8.44 -16.39
C GLY A 302 -17.03 9.89 -16.03
N VAL A 303 -16.97 10.21 -14.73
CA VAL A 303 -16.80 11.58 -14.20
C VAL A 303 -15.48 11.81 -13.48
N LEU A 304 -14.67 10.76 -13.27
CA LEU A 304 -13.37 10.92 -12.63
C LEU A 304 -12.40 11.64 -13.55
N GLU A 305 -11.54 12.48 -12.98
CA GLU A 305 -10.51 13.21 -13.71
C GLU A 305 -9.15 12.57 -13.45
N PHE A 306 -8.29 12.54 -14.46
CA PHE A 306 -6.89 12.13 -14.36
C PHE A 306 -5.98 13.34 -14.23
N HIS A 307 -5.42 13.53 -13.03
CA HIS A 307 -4.50 14.60 -12.71
C HIS A 307 -3.06 14.11 -12.79
N VAL A 308 -2.39 14.37 -13.91
CA VAL A 308 -1.02 13.94 -14.23
C VAL A 308 -0.01 14.83 -13.52
N PHE A 309 0.85 14.23 -12.70
CA PHE A 309 1.86 14.97 -11.92
C PHE A 309 3.31 14.58 -12.21
N ASP A 310 3.57 13.45 -12.87
CA ASP A 310 4.91 13.02 -13.28
C ASP A 310 4.83 12.10 -14.52
N VAL A 311 5.97 11.82 -15.12
CA VAL A 311 6.12 10.89 -16.24
C VAL A 311 7.40 10.10 -16.02
N PHE A 312 7.48 8.85 -16.47
CA PHE A 312 8.73 8.09 -16.43
C PHE A 312 8.88 7.13 -17.62
N PHE A 313 10.12 6.68 -17.85
CA PHE A 313 10.51 5.91 -19.04
C PHE A 313 11.25 4.63 -18.62
N PRO A 314 10.55 3.49 -18.48
CA PRO A 314 11.16 2.25 -17.99
C PRO A 314 12.33 1.75 -18.83
N HIS A 315 12.25 1.85 -20.16
CA HIS A 315 13.31 1.40 -21.07
C HIS A 315 14.60 2.23 -20.90
N ALA A 316 14.50 3.56 -20.92
CA ALA A 316 15.64 4.44 -20.68
C ALA A 316 16.26 4.24 -19.29
N LYS A 317 15.42 4.01 -18.28
CA LYS A 317 15.89 3.72 -16.93
C LYS A 317 16.65 2.40 -16.84
N ALA A 318 16.20 1.37 -17.55
CA ALA A 318 16.86 0.07 -17.57
C ALA A 318 18.25 0.11 -18.20
N VAL A 319 18.48 0.99 -19.19
CA VAL A 319 19.82 1.23 -19.76
C VAL A 319 20.67 2.21 -18.94
N GLY A 320 20.22 2.57 -17.73
CA GLY A 320 20.99 3.37 -16.77
C GLY A 320 20.83 4.89 -16.92
N HIS A 321 19.82 5.36 -17.66
CA HIS A 321 19.48 6.78 -17.73
C HIS A 321 18.23 7.10 -16.93
N ASP A 322 18.43 7.76 -15.79
CA ASP A 322 17.35 8.17 -14.90
C ASP A 322 17.06 9.66 -15.04
N MET A 323 16.03 9.99 -15.81
CA MET A 323 15.68 11.38 -16.13
C MET A 323 15.34 12.16 -14.85
N ALA A 324 16.01 13.29 -14.62
CA ALA A 324 15.77 14.17 -13.47
C ALA A 324 14.37 14.80 -13.49
N SER A 325 13.82 15.12 -12.32
CA SER A 325 12.44 15.60 -12.14
C SER A 325 12.13 16.83 -13.01
N ARG A 326 13.01 17.82 -13.04
CA ARG A 326 12.84 19.01 -13.91
C ARG A 326 12.62 18.66 -15.38
N HIS A 327 13.32 17.63 -15.88
CA HIS A 327 13.23 17.21 -17.26
C HIS A 327 11.95 16.42 -17.53
N ARG A 328 11.50 15.60 -16.57
CA ARG A 328 10.21 14.91 -16.63
C ARG A 328 9.04 15.91 -16.62
N GLN A 329 9.13 16.95 -15.78
CA GLN A 329 8.14 18.03 -15.75
C GLN A 329 8.11 18.83 -17.05
N ALA A 330 9.27 19.17 -17.61
CA ALA A 330 9.38 19.84 -18.91
C ALA A 330 8.84 18.97 -20.05
N TYR A 331 9.05 17.65 -20.01
CA TYR A 331 8.48 16.73 -20.99
C TYR A 331 6.96 16.71 -20.92
N LEU A 332 6.40 16.66 -19.71
CA LEU A 332 4.96 16.82 -19.53
C LEU A 332 4.48 18.17 -20.10
N ASP A 333 5.28 19.25 -20.04
CA ASP A 333 4.84 20.57 -20.53
C ASP A 333 4.69 20.50 -22.04
N ALA A 334 5.69 19.93 -22.71
CA ALA A 334 5.66 19.67 -24.14
C ALA A 334 4.51 18.75 -24.55
N PHE A 335 4.21 17.71 -23.76
CA PHE A 335 3.11 16.78 -24.03
C PHE A 335 1.75 17.47 -24.02
N PHE A 336 1.45 18.25 -22.98
CA PHE A 336 0.19 19.00 -22.90
C PHE A 336 0.14 20.16 -23.92
N ALA A 337 1.27 20.81 -24.23
CA ALA A 337 1.34 21.81 -25.28
C ALA A 337 0.99 21.21 -26.66
N LYS A 338 1.50 20.02 -26.97
CA LYS A 338 1.16 19.29 -28.21
C LYS A 338 -0.32 18.97 -28.31
N ALA A 339 -0.94 18.54 -27.23
CA ALA A 339 -2.40 18.32 -27.18
C ALA A 339 -3.18 19.62 -27.46
N GLY A 340 -2.73 20.75 -26.91
CA GLY A 340 -3.31 22.07 -27.19
C GLY A 340 -3.13 22.52 -28.64
N GLU A 341 -1.93 22.37 -29.21
CA GLU A 341 -1.62 22.66 -30.62
C GLU A 341 -2.50 21.84 -31.58
N ALA A 342 -2.67 20.55 -31.26
CA ALA A 342 -3.52 19.62 -32.00
C ALA A 342 -5.02 19.81 -31.70
N LYS A 343 -5.39 20.73 -30.80
CA LYS A 343 -6.76 21.02 -30.37
C LYS A 343 -7.52 19.76 -29.90
N LEU A 344 -6.82 18.85 -29.22
CA LEU A 344 -7.44 17.66 -28.65
C LEU A 344 -8.28 18.04 -27.44
N ALA A 345 -9.55 17.63 -27.44
CA ALA A 345 -10.40 17.79 -26.27
C ALA A 345 -9.98 16.77 -25.20
N HIS A 346 -9.64 17.26 -24.00
CA HIS A 346 -9.28 16.43 -22.85
C HIS A 346 -9.92 16.95 -21.54
N PRO A 347 -11.26 17.07 -21.46
CA PRO A 347 -11.95 17.66 -20.31
C PRO A 347 -11.75 16.90 -19.00
N HIS A 348 -11.24 15.66 -19.03
CA HIS A 348 -11.00 14.87 -17.82
C HIS A 348 -9.51 14.63 -17.58
N ILE A 349 -8.59 15.18 -18.36
CA ILE A 349 -7.15 15.01 -18.17
C ILE A 349 -6.51 16.36 -17.91
N PHE A 350 -5.88 16.48 -16.74
CA PHE A 350 -5.29 17.71 -16.26
C PHE A 350 -3.83 17.50 -15.92
N ARG A 351 -3.00 18.48 -16.27
CA ARG A 351 -1.66 18.61 -15.71
C ARG A 351 -1.76 19.24 -14.33
N VAL A 352 -1.12 18.65 -13.33
CA VAL A 352 -0.96 19.28 -12.02
C VAL A 352 0.01 20.46 -12.14
N GLU A 353 -0.43 21.63 -11.70
CA GLU A 353 0.36 22.87 -11.75
C GLU A 353 1.63 22.78 -10.89
N ASN A 354 2.74 23.27 -11.44
CA ASN A 354 4.03 23.34 -10.78
C ASN A 354 4.27 24.74 -10.20
N HIS A 355 4.58 24.77 -8.91
CA HIS A 355 5.00 25.96 -8.18
C HIS A 355 6.48 25.82 -7.81
N SER A 356 7.26 26.91 -7.79
CA SER A 356 8.66 26.87 -7.37
C SER A 356 8.79 27.35 -5.92
N ALA A 357 9.50 26.60 -5.08
CA ALA A 357 9.87 27.03 -3.73
C ALA A 357 11.37 27.27 -3.64
N LYS A 358 11.77 28.48 -3.21
CA LYS A 358 13.17 28.87 -3.01
C LYS A 358 13.61 28.78 -1.55
N SER A 359 12.65 28.60 -0.63
CA SER A 359 12.90 28.50 0.80
C SER A 359 11.90 27.56 1.48
N ALA A 360 12.18 27.19 2.73
CA ALA A 360 11.23 26.47 3.56
C ALA A 360 9.96 27.32 3.85
N GLY A 361 10.12 28.64 3.95
CA GLY A 361 8.99 29.56 4.13
C GLY A 361 8.05 29.58 2.92
N ASP A 362 8.59 29.59 1.70
CA ASP A 362 7.82 29.52 0.46
C ASP A 362 7.02 28.22 0.40
N LEU A 363 7.69 27.11 0.76
CA LEU A 363 7.08 25.78 0.79
C LEU A 363 5.92 25.71 1.79
N ASP A 364 6.10 26.25 3.00
CA ASP A 364 5.05 26.32 4.01
C ASP A 364 3.90 27.24 3.59
N GLY A 365 4.19 28.35 2.90
CA GLY A 365 3.20 29.25 2.31
C GLY A 365 2.32 28.55 1.29
N LEU A 366 2.93 27.87 0.32
CA LEU A 366 2.23 27.08 -0.70
C LEU A 366 1.41 25.94 -0.06
N ALA A 367 1.97 25.24 0.93
CA ALA A 367 1.24 24.19 1.63
C ALA A 367 -0.01 24.72 2.34
N LYS A 368 0.07 25.88 3.00
CA LYS A 368 -1.09 26.54 3.63
C LYS A 368 -2.13 26.98 2.59
N GLN A 369 -1.67 27.53 1.47
CA GLN A 369 -2.55 27.93 0.36
C GLN A 369 -3.33 26.71 -0.16
N PHE A 370 -2.66 25.61 -0.47
CA PHE A 370 -3.34 24.41 -1.01
C PHE A 370 -4.31 23.78 -0.01
N LEU A 371 -4.02 23.83 1.29
CA LEU A 371 -4.97 23.41 2.32
C LEU A 371 -6.22 24.31 2.35
N ALA A 372 -6.05 25.62 2.22
CA ALA A 372 -7.17 26.57 2.15
C ALA A 372 -8.02 26.38 0.88
N GLU A 373 -7.40 25.97 -0.22
CA GLU A 373 -8.07 25.58 -1.47
C GLU A 373 -8.78 24.20 -1.38
N GLY A 374 -8.69 23.49 -0.24
CA GLY A 374 -9.38 22.20 -0.03
C GLY A 374 -8.61 20.96 -0.51
N TYR A 375 -7.33 21.09 -0.84
CA TYR A 375 -6.46 19.94 -1.15
C TYR A 375 -5.92 19.28 0.14
N GLU A 376 -5.35 18.08 0.02
CA GLU A 376 -4.84 17.31 1.17
C GLU A 376 -3.57 17.92 1.79
N GLY A 377 -2.90 18.79 1.03
CA GLY A 377 -1.62 19.42 1.39
C GLY A 377 -0.76 19.66 0.15
N ALA A 378 0.56 19.54 0.31
CA ALA A 378 1.54 19.75 -0.77
C ALA A 378 2.47 18.55 -0.97
N ILE A 379 2.97 18.41 -2.19
CA ILE A 379 4.05 17.51 -2.58
C ILE A 379 5.24 18.37 -3.02
N ALA A 380 6.40 18.20 -2.38
CA ALA A 380 7.65 18.83 -2.76
C ALA A 380 8.57 17.81 -3.46
N ARG A 381 9.09 18.16 -4.62
CA ARG A 381 9.98 17.33 -5.45
C ARG A 381 11.33 18.01 -5.58
N LYS A 382 12.41 17.22 -5.46
CA LYS A 382 13.76 17.69 -5.76
C LYS A 382 13.99 17.67 -7.28
N ASP A 383 14.27 18.82 -7.89
CA ASP A 383 14.30 18.97 -9.34
C ASP A 383 15.39 18.15 -10.02
N SER A 384 16.53 17.96 -9.35
CA SER A 384 17.67 17.18 -9.83
C SER A 384 17.50 15.66 -9.69
N ALA A 385 16.45 15.19 -9.01
CA ALA A 385 16.33 13.78 -8.66
C ALA A 385 15.59 12.93 -9.71
N GLY A 386 16.07 11.71 -9.93
CA GLY A 386 15.45 10.74 -10.84
C GLY A 386 14.16 10.10 -10.30
N TYR A 387 13.56 9.18 -11.05
CA TYR A 387 12.31 8.50 -10.65
C TYR A 387 12.63 7.22 -9.86
N ARG A 388 12.07 7.04 -8.65
CA ARG A 388 12.38 5.89 -7.78
C ARG A 388 11.13 5.03 -7.59
N TYR A 389 11.11 3.84 -8.18
CA TYR A 389 9.98 2.92 -8.09
C TYR A 389 9.66 2.49 -6.65
N GLY A 390 8.37 2.29 -6.37
CA GLY A 390 7.85 1.89 -5.06
C GLY A 390 8.02 0.40 -4.71
N TYR A 391 8.99 -0.29 -5.31
CA TYR A 391 9.22 -1.72 -5.04
C TYR A 391 9.38 -1.98 -3.55
N ASN A 392 8.81 -3.10 -3.08
CA ASN A 392 8.82 -3.46 -1.65
C ASN A 392 8.30 -2.35 -0.72
N ASN A 393 7.37 -1.51 -1.21
CA ASN A 393 6.82 -0.38 -0.48
C ASN A 393 7.89 0.67 -0.09
N TYR A 394 8.93 0.80 -0.91
CA TYR A 394 9.97 1.82 -0.77
C TYR A 394 9.38 3.21 -0.95
N HIS A 395 9.68 4.13 -0.03
CA HIS A 395 9.28 5.53 -0.11
C HIS A 395 10.51 6.39 -0.39
N ALA A 396 10.47 7.11 -1.50
CA ALA A 396 11.60 7.85 -2.02
C ALA A 396 11.82 9.15 -1.23
N THR A 397 13.08 9.50 -1.01
CA THR A 397 13.51 10.69 -0.25
C THR A 397 13.55 11.97 -1.09
N ASN A 398 13.38 11.85 -2.41
CA ASN A 398 13.36 12.94 -3.37
C ASN A 398 11.97 13.53 -3.63
N VAL A 399 10.90 12.90 -3.13
CA VAL A 399 9.54 13.41 -3.18
C VAL A 399 8.93 13.34 -1.78
N LEU A 400 8.51 14.49 -1.28
CA LEU A 400 8.16 14.71 0.12
C LEU A 400 6.72 15.20 0.23
N LYS A 401 5.95 14.62 1.15
CA LYS A 401 4.59 15.09 1.45
C LYS A 401 4.57 16.01 2.67
N LEU A 402 3.83 17.10 2.54
CA LEU A 402 3.47 18.04 3.59
C LEU A 402 1.96 17.95 3.77
N LYS A 403 1.53 17.34 4.87
CA LYS A 403 0.13 17.18 5.24
C LYS A 403 -0.02 17.44 6.74
N PRO A 404 -1.00 18.25 7.18
CA PRO A 404 -1.28 18.42 8.59
C PRO A 404 -1.77 17.10 9.17
N LYS A 405 -1.37 16.83 10.41
CA LYS A 405 -2.03 15.82 11.21
C LYS A 405 -2.92 16.54 12.20
N TYR A 406 -4.15 16.08 12.33
CA TYR A 406 -5.06 16.59 13.33
C TYR A 406 -5.00 15.66 14.54
N ASP A 407 -5.22 16.22 15.71
CA ASP A 407 -5.52 15.46 16.90
C ASP A 407 -6.81 15.99 17.53
N ALA A 408 -7.51 15.11 18.23
CA ALA A 408 -8.65 15.45 19.04
C ALA A 408 -8.81 14.42 20.16
N GLU A 409 -9.54 14.78 21.20
CA GLU A 409 -9.88 13.90 22.30
C GLU A 409 -11.16 13.11 21.98
N PHE A 410 -11.10 11.80 22.18
CA PHE A 410 -12.24 10.91 22.02
C PHE A 410 -12.45 10.07 23.27
N THR A 411 -13.70 9.91 23.70
CA THR A 411 -14.05 9.11 24.87
C THR A 411 -13.87 7.63 24.58
N VAL A 412 -13.07 6.93 25.39
CA VAL A 412 -12.91 5.47 25.28
C VAL A 412 -14.12 4.77 25.89
N VAL A 413 -14.79 3.94 25.10
CA VAL A 413 -16.01 3.21 25.51
C VAL A 413 -15.84 1.70 25.50
N GLY A 414 -14.77 1.20 24.88
CA GLY A 414 -14.44 -0.21 24.90
C GLY A 414 -12.99 -0.47 24.49
N PHE A 415 -12.65 -1.76 24.43
CA PHE A 415 -11.41 -2.25 23.85
C PHE A 415 -11.68 -3.59 23.14
N THR A 416 -10.81 -3.95 22.21
CA THR A 416 -10.88 -5.19 21.43
C THR A 416 -9.47 -5.66 21.05
N GLN A 417 -9.37 -6.68 20.20
CA GLN A 417 -8.12 -7.22 19.68
C GLN A 417 -8.21 -7.39 18.17
N GLY A 418 -7.06 -7.58 17.50
CA GLY A 418 -7.05 -7.97 16.10
C GLY A 418 -7.56 -9.39 15.91
N SER A 419 -8.02 -9.71 14.70
CA SER A 419 -8.57 -11.03 14.38
C SER A 419 -7.56 -11.96 13.69
N ARG A 420 -6.32 -11.50 13.40
CA ARG A 420 -5.33 -12.25 12.61
C ARG A 420 -3.89 -11.91 13.02
N GLY A 421 -3.02 -12.92 12.96
CA GLY A 421 -1.58 -12.81 13.19
C GLY A 421 -1.22 -12.17 14.53
N LYS A 422 -0.15 -11.38 14.54
CA LYS A 422 0.36 -10.70 15.74
C LYS A 422 -0.63 -9.77 16.44
N ASP A 423 -1.70 -9.32 15.79
CA ASP A 423 -2.69 -8.45 16.46
C ASP A 423 -3.71 -9.25 17.30
N VAL A 424 -3.75 -10.58 17.21
CA VAL A 424 -4.53 -11.42 18.15
C VAL A 424 -3.94 -11.28 19.54
N GLY A 425 -4.77 -10.94 20.52
CA GLY A 425 -4.41 -10.62 21.89
C GLY A 425 -3.90 -9.19 22.09
N ALA A 426 -3.63 -8.43 21.02
CA ALA A 426 -3.06 -7.08 21.15
C ALA A 426 -4.18 -6.05 21.29
N VAL A 427 -4.19 -5.27 22.37
CA VAL A 427 -5.23 -4.27 22.64
C VAL A 427 -5.41 -3.27 21.49
N ILE A 428 -6.67 -3.00 21.15
CA ILE A 428 -7.15 -1.96 20.23
C ILE A 428 -8.25 -1.22 20.99
N TRP A 429 -8.17 0.11 21.08
CA TRP A 429 -9.18 0.89 21.78
C TRP A 429 -10.43 1.09 20.92
N VAL A 430 -11.59 1.20 21.55
CA VAL A 430 -12.86 1.52 20.91
C VAL A 430 -13.34 2.85 21.48
N CYS A 431 -13.39 3.88 20.63
CA CYS A 431 -13.77 5.23 21.01
C CYS A 431 -15.14 5.60 20.45
N ALA A 432 -15.88 6.44 21.18
CA ALA A 432 -17.12 7.04 20.70
C ALA A 432 -16.82 8.17 19.71
N VAL A 433 -17.71 8.37 18.73
CA VAL A 433 -17.65 9.52 17.82
C VAL A 433 -18.49 10.67 18.41
N PRO A 434 -17.89 11.84 18.70
CA PRO A 434 -18.62 13.00 19.20
C PRO A 434 -19.74 13.42 18.25
N GLY A 435 -20.90 13.75 18.79
CA GLY A 435 -22.05 14.25 18.01
C GLY A 435 -22.72 13.23 17.08
N ALA A 436 -22.24 11.98 17.02
CA ALA A 436 -22.86 10.92 16.22
C ALA A 436 -23.99 10.21 16.98
N PRO A 437 -24.89 9.47 16.30
CA PRO A 437 -25.92 8.67 16.95
C PRO A 437 -25.34 7.77 18.04
N ARG A 438 -26.07 7.63 19.15
CA ARG A 438 -25.64 6.89 20.34
C ARG A 438 -25.15 5.48 19.95
N GLY A 439 -23.94 5.13 20.39
CA GLY A 439 -23.32 3.83 20.07
C GLY A 439 -22.44 3.84 18.81
N THR A 440 -22.32 4.96 18.10
CA THR A 440 -21.38 5.05 16.97
C THR A 440 -19.94 5.08 17.47
N THR A 441 -19.19 4.03 17.17
CA THR A 441 -17.80 3.86 17.61
C THR A 441 -16.82 3.66 16.45
N PHE A 442 -15.53 3.81 16.76
CA PHE A 442 -14.43 3.46 15.88
C PHE A 442 -13.29 2.82 16.67
N ASN A 443 -12.53 1.97 15.99
CA ASN A 443 -11.37 1.29 16.55
C ASN A 443 -10.12 2.13 16.30
N VAL A 444 -9.27 2.27 17.32
CA VAL A 444 -8.00 2.99 17.23
C VAL A 444 -6.87 2.19 17.84
N VAL A 445 -5.81 2.01 17.05
CA VAL A 445 -4.62 1.25 17.45
C VAL A 445 -3.65 2.18 18.18
N PRO A 446 -3.11 1.78 19.36
CA PRO A 446 -2.04 2.51 20.03
C PRO A 446 -0.86 2.77 19.09
N LYS A 447 -0.41 4.03 19.04
CA LYS A 447 0.81 4.43 18.34
C LYS A 447 2.02 4.14 19.23
N ASP A 448 3.12 3.71 18.61
CA ASP A 448 4.42 3.53 19.28
C ASP A 448 4.41 2.63 20.54
N MET A 449 3.42 1.74 20.65
CA MET A 449 3.31 0.75 21.73
C MET A 449 3.73 -0.65 21.25
N GLU A 450 4.67 -1.27 21.96
CA GLU A 450 5.14 -2.61 21.65
C GLU A 450 4.05 -3.68 21.80
N TYR A 451 4.15 -4.75 21.01
CA TYR A 451 3.21 -5.88 21.06
C TYR A 451 3.14 -6.53 22.44
N LYS A 452 4.29 -6.72 23.10
CA LYS A 452 4.36 -7.29 24.46
C LYS A 452 3.47 -6.50 25.44
N THR A 453 3.57 -5.18 25.42
CA THR A 453 2.75 -4.27 26.22
C THR A 453 1.29 -4.35 25.84
N ARG A 454 0.97 -4.39 24.54
CA ARG A 454 -0.42 -4.54 24.06
C ARG A 454 -1.07 -5.85 24.52
N TYR A 455 -0.33 -6.96 24.56
CA TYR A 455 -0.80 -8.26 25.07
C TYR A 455 -1.02 -8.23 26.59
N ALA A 456 -0.10 -7.62 27.34
CA ALA A 456 -0.24 -7.45 28.78
C ALA A 456 -1.48 -6.62 29.12
N LEU A 457 -1.69 -5.50 28.42
CA LEU A 457 -2.85 -4.63 28.60
C LEU A 457 -4.16 -5.34 28.28
N PHE A 458 -4.25 -6.06 27.16
CA PHE A 458 -5.49 -6.76 26.80
C PHE A 458 -5.89 -7.79 27.87
N ARG A 459 -4.92 -8.57 28.37
CA ARG A 459 -5.15 -9.52 29.48
C ARG A 459 -5.57 -8.80 30.76
N CYS A 460 -4.86 -7.74 31.12
CA CYS A 460 -5.12 -6.94 32.31
C CYS A 460 -6.53 -6.33 32.28
N LEU A 461 -6.89 -5.63 31.21
CA LEU A 461 -8.20 -4.99 31.04
C LEU A 461 -9.38 -5.96 31.13
N SER A 462 -9.16 -7.22 30.74
CA SER A 462 -10.18 -8.29 30.76
C SER A 462 -10.40 -8.89 32.15
N GLN A 463 -9.50 -8.63 33.12
CA GLN A 463 -9.64 -9.13 34.48
C GLN A 463 -10.75 -8.39 35.22
N LYS A 464 -11.54 -9.14 35.99
CA LYS A 464 -12.46 -8.58 36.97
C LYS A 464 -11.69 -8.12 38.21
N VAL A 465 -12.12 -7.02 38.80
CA VAL A 465 -11.52 -6.52 40.04
C VAL A 465 -12.16 -7.26 41.22
N PRO A 466 -11.38 -7.88 42.12
CA PRO A 466 -11.90 -8.38 43.40
C PRO A 466 -12.46 -7.21 44.22
N GLU A 467 -13.60 -7.37 44.88
CA GLU A 467 -14.24 -6.30 45.66
C GLU A 467 -13.25 -5.60 46.61
N SER A 468 -13.17 -4.26 46.52
CA SER A 468 -13.10 -3.40 47.69
C SER A 468 -13.28 -1.92 47.33
N VAL A 469 -14.05 -1.28 48.22
CA VAL A 469 -14.45 0.13 48.34
C VAL A 469 -15.35 0.67 47.23
N GLY A 470 -16.68 0.54 47.39
CA GLY A 470 -17.66 1.33 46.64
C GLY A 470 -18.89 0.61 46.06
N GLY A 471 -18.99 -0.73 46.18
CA GLY A 471 -20.27 -1.43 45.97
C GLY A 471 -20.60 -1.94 44.55
N ALA A 472 -19.65 -2.01 43.61
CA ALA A 472 -19.88 -2.64 42.30
C ALA A 472 -19.05 -3.93 42.14
N ALA A 473 -19.60 -5.05 42.63
CA ALA A 473 -19.00 -6.38 42.43
C ALA A 473 -18.96 -6.76 40.93
N GLY A 474 -17.81 -7.24 40.46
CA GLY A 474 -17.72 -7.92 39.16
C GLY A 474 -17.45 -7.06 37.92
N ILE A 475 -17.13 -5.76 38.07
CA ILE A 475 -16.69 -4.91 36.96
C ILE A 475 -15.26 -5.25 36.51
N THR A 476 -14.98 -5.00 35.23
CA THR A 476 -13.63 -5.20 34.66
C THR A 476 -12.68 -4.07 35.05
N ARG A 477 -11.37 -4.32 35.04
CA ARG A 477 -10.34 -3.27 35.19
C ARG A 477 -10.52 -2.17 34.15
N PHE A 478 -10.98 -2.51 32.95
CA PHE A 478 -11.35 -1.51 31.94
C PHE A 478 -12.45 -0.56 32.43
N GLU A 479 -13.53 -1.09 33.00
CA GLU A 479 -14.65 -0.28 33.48
C GLU A 479 -14.27 0.60 34.68
N ARG A 480 -13.39 0.10 35.55
CA ARG A 480 -12.90 0.85 36.70
C ARG A 480 -11.93 1.96 36.30
N ASP A 481 -10.94 1.68 35.45
CA ASP A 481 -9.77 2.53 35.27
C ASP A 481 -9.69 3.28 33.94
N VAL A 482 -10.47 2.89 32.91
CA VAL A 482 -10.27 3.39 31.53
C VAL A 482 -11.53 3.87 30.84
N LYS A 483 -12.67 3.23 31.09
CA LYS A 483 -13.95 3.57 30.45
C LYS A 483 -14.33 5.01 30.77
N GLY A 484 -14.65 5.78 29.74
CA GLY A 484 -15.02 7.19 29.87
C GLY A 484 -13.84 8.17 29.82
N LEU A 485 -12.59 7.69 29.88
CA LEU A 485 -11.44 8.59 29.81
C LEU A 485 -11.25 9.16 28.40
N PRO A 486 -10.83 10.44 28.28
CA PRO A 486 -10.46 11.04 27.02
C PRO A 486 -9.11 10.49 26.53
N LEU A 487 -9.10 9.99 25.31
CA LEU A 487 -7.91 9.52 24.60
C LEU A 487 -7.58 10.50 23.46
N THR A 488 -6.36 11.01 23.45
CA THR A 488 -5.86 11.84 22.35
C THR A 488 -5.60 10.95 21.14
N VAL A 489 -6.28 11.21 20.03
CA VAL A 489 -6.18 10.44 18.79
C VAL A 489 -5.69 11.35 17.67
N GLU A 490 -4.56 10.97 17.06
CA GLU A 490 -4.03 11.56 15.82
C GLU A 490 -4.79 10.97 14.63
N TYR A 491 -5.29 11.80 13.71
CA TYR A 491 -6.01 11.36 12.51
C TYR A 491 -5.71 12.25 11.30
N ALA A 492 -6.05 11.75 10.11
CA ALA A 492 -5.76 12.42 8.85
C ALA A 492 -6.90 13.33 8.38
N GLU A 493 -8.15 12.90 8.57
CA GLU A 493 -9.39 13.62 8.23
C GLU A 493 -10.57 12.96 8.94
N LEU A 494 -11.74 13.62 8.99
CA LEU A 494 -12.99 13.05 9.48
C LEU A 494 -13.84 12.54 8.31
N SER A 495 -14.48 11.38 8.48
CA SER A 495 -15.43 10.85 7.51
C SER A 495 -16.65 11.77 7.39
N ALA A 496 -16.85 12.37 6.21
CA ALA A 496 -18.00 13.24 5.95
C ALA A 496 -19.37 12.60 6.26
N LYS A 497 -19.50 11.28 6.12
CA LYS A 497 -20.75 10.55 6.39
C LYS A 497 -20.96 10.19 7.87
N THR A 498 -19.88 9.91 8.59
CA THR A 498 -19.98 9.26 9.92
C THR A 498 -19.30 10.01 11.05
N GLY A 499 -18.57 11.09 10.74
CA GLY A 499 -17.71 11.81 11.70
C GLY A 499 -16.52 11.00 12.20
N LYS A 500 -16.33 9.75 11.74
CA LYS A 500 -15.24 8.88 12.21
C LYS A 500 -13.88 9.41 11.76
N PRO A 501 -12.88 9.49 12.65
CA PRO A 501 -11.52 9.84 12.27
C PRO A 501 -10.92 8.73 11.39
N LEU A 502 -10.40 9.12 10.24
CA LEU A 502 -9.76 8.23 9.27
C LEU A 502 -8.24 8.19 9.49
N GLN A 503 -7.65 7.01 9.30
CA GLN A 503 -6.23 6.74 9.57
C GLN A 503 -5.81 7.05 11.02
N ALA A 504 -6.74 6.86 11.95
CA ALA A 504 -6.59 7.18 13.37
C ALA A 504 -5.48 6.35 14.07
N LYS A 505 -4.74 7.02 14.96
CA LYS A 505 -3.72 6.44 15.84
C LYS A 505 -3.83 7.04 17.24
N ALA A 506 -3.91 6.19 18.25
CA ALA A 506 -4.04 6.64 19.63
C ALA A 506 -2.66 7.07 20.17
N LEU A 507 -2.57 8.28 20.70
CA LEU A 507 -1.33 8.84 21.25
C LEU A 507 -1.21 8.53 22.74
N ALA A 508 -2.05 9.15 23.56
CA ALA A 508 -2.01 9.01 25.01
C ALA A 508 -3.36 9.39 25.62
N PHE A 509 -3.65 8.84 26.81
CA PHE A 509 -4.75 9.31 27.63
C PHE A 509 -4.43 10.70 28.19
N ARG A 510 -5.44 11.57 28.32
CA ARG A 510 -5.24 12.90 28.90
C ARG A 510 -4.84 12.77 30.37
N THR A 511 -3.60 13.14 30.68
CA THR A 511 -3.05 13.11 32.06
C THR A 511 -2.37 14.44 32.44
N TYR A 512 -2.45 15.46 31.57
CA TYR A 512 -1.69 16.71 31.69
C TYR A 512 -1.95 17.48 33.00
N GLU A 513 -3.17 17.41 33.54
CA GLU A 513 -3.55 18.09 34.78
C GLU A 513 -3.21 17.27 36.04
N THR A 514 -2.97 15.96 35.88
CA THR A 514 -2.84 15.01 37.00
C THR A 514 -1.44 14.44 37.18
N GLY A 515 -0.55 14.67 36.21
CA GLY A 515 0.84 14.19 36.19
C GLY A 515 0.99 12.76 35.63
N PRO A 516 2.21 12.38 35.17
CA PRO A 516 2.51 11.07 34.56
C PRO A 516 2.39 9.88 35.54
N GLU A 517 2.35 10.16 36.84
CA GLU A 517 2.10 9.19 37.92
C GLU A 517 0.66 8.65 37.86
N LYS A 518 -0.30 9.45 37.34
CA LYS A 518 -1.72 9.09 37.23
C LYS A 518 -2.11 8.60 35.84
N ASP A 519 -1.13 8.21 35.01
CA ASP A 519 -1.41 7.57 33.72
C ASP A 519 -2.11 6.22 33.94
N PRO A 520 -3.36 6.06 33.47
CA PRO A 520 -4.12 4.82 33.64
C PRO A 520 -3.40 3.61 33.04
N ILE A 521 -2.62 3.80 31.97
CA ILE A 521 -1.86 2.73 31.32
C ILE A 521 -0.66 2.34 32.18
N ARG A 522 0.05 3.31 32.74
CA ARG A 522 1.17 3.05 33.65
C ARG A 522 0.70 2.35 34.92
N LYS A 523 -0.43 2.79 35.49
CA LYS A 523 -1.09 2.14 36.63
C LYS A 523 -1.44 0.68 36.31
N LEU A 524 -2.16 0.44 35.21
CA LEU A 524 -2.53 -0.92 34.79
C LEU A 524 -1.30 -1.81 34.54
N LEU A 525 -0.26 -1.29 33.91
CA LEU A 525 0.99 -2.03 33.70
C LEU A 525 1.72 -2.33 35.00
N SER A 526 1.65 -1.45 36.01
CA SER A 526 2.25 -1.70 37.32
C SER A 526 1.48 -2.75 38.14
N GLU A 527 0.15 -2.71 38.07
CA GLU A 527 -0.72 -3.66 38.78
C GLU A 527 -0.69 -5.06 38.15
N CYS A 528 -0.60 -5.13 36.82
CA CYS A 528 -0.60 -6.37 36.06
C CYS A 528 0.80 -6.86 35.64
N GLY A 529 1.84 -6.03 35.82
CA GLY A 529 3.24 -6.34 35.48
C GLY A 529 3.99 -7.16 36.53
N LYS A 530 3.33 -7.52 37.64
CA LYS A 530 3.81 -8.52 38.61
C LYS A 530 3.40 -9.96 38.26
N LEU A 531 2.99 -10.21 37.01
CA LEU A 531 2.62 -11.53 36.48
C LEU A 531 3.68 -12.11 35.55
#